data_AF-A0A7S0BRC2-F1
#
_entry.id   AF-A0A7S0BRC2-F1
#
_cell.length_a   1.000
_cell.length_b   1.000
_cell.length_c   1.000
_cell.angle_alpha   90.00
_cell.angle_beta   90.00
_cell.angle_gamma   90.00
#
_symmetry.space_group_name_H-M   'P 1'
#
loop_
_entity.id
_entity.type
_entity.pdbx_description
1 polymer ?
#
loop_
_entity_poly.entity_id
_entity_poly.type
_entity_poly.pdbx_seq_one_letter_code
_entity_poly.pdbx_strand_id
1 'polypeptide(L)'
;WGSCVFSDRFLRGHPPSTFQLLCASERERLAKFTREEDQIRFAETRMFLRSTIGQYTGEEPRNVRFSYGHKGKPVLVDHPWLKFNLSHTLDYAAIAVTRDCHVGIDLESVHRKVTNLSRLAARKL
;
A
#
# COMPACT_ATOMS: atom_id res chain seq x y z
N TRP A 1 17.05 -16.96 6.04
CA TRP A 1 16.27 -15.74 6.29
C TRP A 1 14.87 -15.91 5.71
N GLY A 2 14.00 -16.59 6.46
CA GLY A 2 12.59 -16.81 6.11
C GLY A 2 11.64 -15.86 6.87
N SER A 3 12.12 -14.66 7.19
CA SER A 3 11.41 -13.71 8.05
C SER A 3 10.57 -12.76 7.19
N CYS A 4 9.24 -12.89 7.31
CA CYS A 4 8.32 -11.83 6.91
C CYS A 4 8.56 -10.61 7.79
N VAL A 5 8.80 -9.46 7.17
CA VAL A 5 8.94 -8.19 7.90
C VAL A 5 7.69 -7.36 7.69
N PHE A 6 7.20 -6.77 8.78
CA PHE A 6 6.04 -5.91 8.80
C PHE A 6 6.50 -4.48 9.00
N SER A 7 5.92 -3.58 8.22
CA SER A 7 6.02 -2.13 8.45
C SER A 7 4.61 -1.58 8.48
N ASP A 8 4.27 -0.80 9.49
CA ASP A 8 3.02 -0.07 9.58
C ASP A 8 3.26 1.44 9.70
N ARG A 9 2.24 2.23 9.38
CA ARG A 9 2.28 3.68 9.45
C ARG A 9 0.89 4.26 9.65
N PHE A 10 0.81 5.25 10.54
CA PHE A 10 -0.34 6.14 10.67
C PHE A 10 -0.34 7.19 9.54
N LEU A 11 -1.47 7.36 8.86
CA LEU A 11 -1.65 8.15 7.64
C LEU A 11 -2.42 9.45 7.91
N ARG A 12 -1.90 10.32 8.79
CA ARG A 12 -2.42 11.69 8.92
C ARG A 12 -1.33 12.74 8.94
N GLY A 13 -1.37 13.63 7.97
CA GLY A 13 -0.83 14.99 8.09
C GLY A 13 0.63 15.14 7.68
N HIS A 14 1.16 14.31 6.79
CA HIS A 14 2.48 14.56 6.24
C HIS A 14 2.46 15.72 5.22
N PRO A 15 3.47 16.61 5.24
CA PRO A 15 3.48 17.83 4.44
C PRO A 15 3.54 17.56 2.93
N PRO A 16 3.15 18.51 2.05
CA PRO A 16 3.12 18.35 0.59
C PRO A 16 4.44 17.92 -0.08
N SER A 17 5.59 18.04 0.61
CA SER A 17 6.89 17.54 0.15
C SER A 17 6.88 16.04 -0.15
N THR A 18 5.94 15.33 0.45
CA THR A 18 5.61 13.92 0.19
C THR A 18 5.23 13.60 -1.26
N PHE A 19 4.60 14.54 -1.97
CA PHE A 19 4.20 14.34 -3.37
C PHE A 19 5.39 14.17 -4.33
N GLN A 20 6.60 14.54 -3.91
CA GLN A 20 7.81 14.43 -4.72
C GLN A 20 8.25 12.97 -4.93
N LEU A 21 7.90 12.06 -4.01
CA LEU A 21 8.25 10.64 -4.10
C LEU A 21 7.30 9.84 -5.01
N LEU A 22 6.18 10.44 -5.42
CA LEU A 22 5.25 9.82 -6.35
C LEU A 22 5.88 9.71 -7.75
N CYS A 23 5.52 8.67 -8.50
CA CYS A 23 5.85 8.62 -9.91
C CYS A 23 4.88 9.49 -10.74
N ALA A 24 5.19 9.71 -12.02
CA ALA A 24 4.35 10.53 -12.90
C ALA A 24 2.88 10.04 -12.94
N SER A 25 2.66 8.74 -13.18
CA SER A 25 1.31 8.16 -13.23
C SER A 25 0.52 8.28 -11.92
N GLU A 26 1.21 8.32 -10.77
CA GLU A 26 0.56 8.51 -9.48
C GLU A 26 0.22 9.98 -9.24
N ARG A 27 1.05 10.93 -9.68
CA ARG A 27 0.71 12.35 -9.66
C ARG A 27 -0.50 12.64 -10.54
N GLU A 28 -0.58 12.04 -11.72
CA GLU A 28 -1.76 12.14 -12.59
C GLU A 28 -3.01 11.56 -11.94
N ARG A 29 -2.89 10.42 -11.23
CA ARG A 29 -4.01 9.84 -10.49
C ARG A 29 -4.42 10.68 -9.29
N LEU A 30 -3.44 11.24 -8.57
CA LEU A 30 -3.65 12.14 -7.43
C LEU A 30 -4.50 13.35 -7.85
N ALA A 31 -4.17 13.96 -9.00
CA ALA A 31 -4.88 15.12 -9.53
C ALA A 31 -6.35 14.86 -9.90
N LYS A 32 -6.79 13.59 -9.99
CA LYS A 32 -8.18 13.20 -10.30
C LYS A 32 -9.07 13.12 -9.06
N PHE A 33 -8.51 13.12 -7.85
CA PHE A 33 -9.31 13.13 -6.63
C PHE A 33 -9.88 14.52 -6.35
N THR A 34 -11.17 14.60 -6.04
CA THR A 34 -11.87 15.87 -5.73
C THR A 34 -11.67 16.30 -4.27
N ARG A 35 -11.64 15.34 -3.34
CA ARG A 35 -11.49 15.62 -1.91
C ARG A 35 -10.02 15.64 -1.53
N GLU A 36 -9.59 16.71 -0.87
CA GLU A 36 -8.22 16.86 -0.36
C GLU A 36 -7.82 15.69 0.56
N GLU A 37 -8.74 15.24 1.42
CA GLU A 37 -8.49 14.10 2.31
C GLU A 37 -8.15 12.81 1.53
N ASP A 38 -8.77 12.58 0.38
CA ASP A 38 -8.52 11.41 -0.45
C ASP A 38 -7.21 11.55 -1.24
N GLN A 39 -6.86 12.78 -1.63
CA GLN A 39 -5.54 13.09 -2.19
C GLN A 39 -4.43 12.78 -1.17
N ILE A 40 -4.55 13.29 0.06
CA ILE A 40 -3.59 13.06 1.14
C ILE A 40 -3.46 11.56 1.41
N ARG A 41 -4.58 10.86 1.63
CA ARG A 41 -4.58 9.41 1.90
C ARG A 41 -3.94 8.61 0.78
N PHE A 42 -4.26 8.92 -0.48
CA PHE A 42 -3.65 8.26 -1.62
C PHE A 42 -2.14 8.49 -1.65
N ALA A 43 -1.69 9.74 -1.54
CA ALA A 43 -0.28 10.09 -1.58
C ALA A 43 0.52 9.42 -0.45
N GLU A 44 0.03 9.49 0.78
CA GLU A 44 0.71 8.90 1.94
C GLU A 44 0.82 7.38 1.81
N THR A 45 -0.23 6.71 1.36
CA THR A 45 -0.21 5.26 1.10
C THR A 45 0.81 4.90 0.02
N ARG A 46 0.84 5.65 -1.09
CA ARG A 46 1.77 5.37 -2.20
C ARG A 46 3.22 5.63 -1.82
N MET A 47 3.49 6.71 -1.10
CA MET A 47 4.80 6.97 -0.55
C MET A 47 5.26 5.89 0.41
N PHE A 48 4.40 5.50 1.35
CA PHE A 48 4.74 4.47 2.31
C PHE A 48 5.14 3.18 1.59
N LEU A 49 4.36 2.78 0.58
CA LEU A 49 4.69 1.67 -0.28
C LEU A 49 6.06 1.84 -0.96
N ARG A 50 6.27 2.96 -1.65
CA ARG A 50 7.51 3.21 -2.40
C ARG A 50 8.74 3.24 -1.52
N SER A 51 8.67 3.95 -0.40
CA SER A 51 9.78 4.07 0.55
C SER A 51 10.09 2.74 1.23
N THR A 52 9.07 1.96 1.59
CA THR A 52 9.29 0.62 2.14
C THR A 52 9.95 -0.28 1.10
N ILE A 53 9.42 -0.35 -0.12
CA ILE A 53 10.02 -1.21 -1.15
C ILE A 53 11.43 -0.74 -1.54
N GLY A 54 11.65 0.57 -1.70
CA GLY A 54 12.96 1.13 -2.03
C GLY A 54 14.04 0.74 -1.01
N GLN A 55 13.70 0.64 0.28
CA GLN A 55 14.62 0.13 1.30
C GLN A 55 14.99 -1.35 1.09
N TYR A 56 14.07 -2.18 0.62
CA TYR A 56 14.34 -3.60 0.37
C TYR A 56 15.04 -3.87 -0.97
N THR A 57 14.81 -3.03 -1.98
CA THR A 57 15.40 -3.18 -3.32
C THR A 57 16.67 -2.37 -3.52
N GLY A 58 16.93 -1.38 -2.66
CA GLY A 58 18.00 -0.39 -2.84
C GLY A 58 17.67 0.69 -3.89
N GLU A 59 16.44 0.73 -4.41
CA GLU A 59 16.03 1.71 -5.40
C GLU A 59 15.52 3.01 -4.78
N GLU A 60 15.72 4.11 -5.49
CA GLU A 60 15.06 5.37 -5.15
C GLU A 60 13.53 5.19 -5.23
N PRO A 61 12.74 5.65 -4.23
CA PRO A 61 11.30 5.39 -4.15
C PRO A 61 10.52 5.73 -5.44
N ARG A 62 10.88 6.81 -6.14
CA ARG A 62 10.23 7.24 -7.40
C ARG A 62 10.51 6.33 -8.59
N ASN A 63 11.61 5.57 -8.55
CA ASN A 63 12.05 4.69 -9.65
C ASN A 63 11.48 3.29 -9.52
N VAL A 64 10.97 2.90 -8.33
CA VAL A 64 10.34 1.60 -8.11
C VAL A 64 9.18 1.39 -9.09
N ARG A 65 9.32 0.39 -9.96
CA ARG A 65 8.33 0.08 -10.99
C ARG A 65 7.34 -0.99 -10.51
N PHE A 66 6.09 -0.58 -10.38
CA PHE A 66 4.98 -1.47 -10.09
C PHE A 66 4.22 -1.80 -11.38
N SER A 67 3.88 -3.07 -11.55
CA SER A 67 2.87 -3.51 -12.50
C SER A 67 1.59 -3.88 -11.77
N TYR A 68 0.45 -3.63 -12.39
CA TYR A 68 -0.87 -3.94 -11.83
C TYR A 68 -1.51 -5.04 -12.67
N GLY A 69 -1.63 -6.24 -12.08
CA GLY A 69 -2.31 -7.35 -12.74
C GLY A 69 -3.82 -7.15 -12.79
N HIS A 70 -4.52 -8.12 -13.40
CA HIS A 70 -5.97 -8.08 -13.63
C HIS A 70 -6.82 -7.91 -12.35
N LYS A 71 -6.27 -8.28 -11.18
CA LYS A 71 -6.93 -8.15 -9.86
C LYS A 71 -6.54 -6.87 -9.10
N GLY A 72 -5.81 -5.95 -9.72
CA GLY A 72 -5.36 -4.69 -9.11
C GLY A 72 -4.25 -4.83 -8.06
N LYS A 73 -3.82 -6.05 -7.71
CA LYS A 73 -2.68 -6.26 -6.79
C LYS A 73 -1.38 -5.81 -7.48
N PRO A 74 -0.64 -4.85 -6.90
CA PRO A 74 0.63 -4.42 -7.46
C PRO A 74 1.71 -5.49 -7.25
N VAL A 75 2.60 -5.63 -8.24
CA VAL A 75 3.80 -6.47 -8.21
C VAL A 75 5.01 -5.67 -8.68
N LEU A 76 6.21 -6.06 -8.27
CA LEU A 76 7.45 -5.41 -8.72
C LEU A 76 7.90 -5.99 -10.06
N VAL A 77 8.25 -5.10 -10.99
CA VAL A 77 8.73 -5.48 -12.33
C VAL A 77 10.17 -5.96 -12.27
N ASP A 78 11.04 -5.20 -11.61
CA ASP A 78 12.49 -5.44 -11.60
C ASP A 78 12.97 -6.39 -10.51
N HIS A 79 12.14 -6.59 -9.48
CA HIS A 79 12.48 -7.40 -8.30
C HIS A 79 11.44 -8.50 -8.07
N PRO A 80 11.30 -9.47 -9.00
CA PRO A 80 10.25 -10.49 -8.92
C PRO A 80 10.42 -11.44 -7.74
N TRP A 81 11.63 -11.52 -7.15
CA TRP A 81 11.89 -12.24 -5.91
C TRP A 81 11.17 -11.57 -4.73
N LEU A 82 11.16 -10.25 -4.64
CA LEU A 82 10.50 -9.55 -3.55
C LEU A 82 8.97 -9.53 -3.73
N LYS A 83 8.26 -10.23 -2.84
CA LYS A 83 6.79 -10.22 -2.75
C LYS A 83 6.36 -9.32 -1.61
N PHE A 84 5.23 -8.65 -1.80
CA PHE A 84 4.64 -7.84 -0.76
C PHE A 84 3.11 -7.87 -0.78
N ASN A 85 2.52 -7.44 0.32
CA ASN A 85 1.11 -7.14 0.41
C ASN A 85 0.88 -5.88 1.23
N LEU A 86 0.03 -5.00 0.72
CA LEU A 86 -0.33 -3.73 1.35
C LEU A 86 -1.80 -3.84 1.76
N SER A 87 -2.08 -3.55 3.03
CA SER A 87 -3.42 -3.32 3.54
C SER A 87 -3.49 -1.94 4.17
N HIS A 88 -4.63 -1.28 4.08
CA HIS A 88 -4.84 0.03 4.68
C HIS A 88 -6.29 0.18 5.13
N THR A 89 -6.48 0.98 6.17
CA THR A 89 -7.78 1.42 6.68
C THR A 89 -7.83 2.95 6.61
N LEU A 90 -8.80 3.57 7.30
CA LEU A 90 -8.97 5.03 7.35
C LEU A 90 -7.66 5.78 7.57
N ASP A 91 -6.96 5.43 8.65
CA ASP A 91 -5.80 6.20 9.13
C ASP A 91 -4.53 5.36 9.26
N TYR A 92 -4.54 4.11 8.80
CA TYR A 92 -3.40 3.20 8.96
C TYR A 92 -3.13 2.44 7.68
N ALA A 93 -1.85 2.21 7.37
CA ALA A 93 -1.42 1.25 6.36
C ALA A 93 -0.38 0.31 6.95
N ALA A 94 -0.37 -0.94 6.48
CA ALA A 94 0.68 -1.90 6.76
C ALA A 94 1.11 -2.61 5.48
N ILE A 95 2.40 -2.91 5.42
CA ILE A 95 3.05 -3.63 4.33
C ILE A 95 3.76 -4.83 4.93
N ALA A 96 3.44 -6.01 4.41
CA ALA A 96 4.20 -7.22 4.64
C ALA A 96 5.12 -7.48 3.45
N VAL A 97 6.40 -7.80 3.71
CA VAL A 97 7.42 -8.04 2.67
C VAL A 97 8.11 -9.39 2.91
N THR A 98 8.38 -10.13 1.83
CA THR A 98 9.05 -11.44 1.84
C THR A 98 9.81 -11.68 0.53
N ARG A 99 10.83 -12.55 0.55
CA ARG A 99 11.73 -12.81 -0.60
C ARG A 99 11.33 -13.97 -1.50
N ASP A 100 10.46 -14.89 -1.06
CA ASP A 100 10.22 -16.13 -1.83
C ASP A 100 8.83 -16.77 -1.63
N CYS A 101 7.99 -16.24 -0.74
CA CYS A 101 6.65 -16.79 -0.49
C CYS A 101 5.55 -15.75 -0.73
N HIS A 102 4.32 -16.21 -0.91
CA HIS A 102 3.18 -15.29 -0.90
C HIS A 102 2.88 -14.89 0.54
N VAL A 103 2.69 -13.58 0.76
CA VAL A 103 2.22 -13.03 2.03
C VAL A 103 0.91 -12.26 1.82
N GLY A 104 0.03 -12.34 2.82
CA GLY A 104 -1.18 -11.54 2.93
C GLY A 104 -1.21 -10.89 4.31
N ILE A 105 -1.55 -9.60 4.36
CA ILE A 105 -1.83 -8.86 5.58
C ILE A 105 -3.20 -8.21 5.41
N ASP A 106 -4.00 -8.23 6.47
CA ASP A 106 -5.29 -7.54 6.49
C ASP A 106 -5.36 -6.67 7.74
N LEU A 107 -5.65 -5.38 7.54
CA LEU A 107 -5.90 -4.44 8.61
C LEU A 107 -7.39 -4.13 8.66
N GLU A 108 -8.01 -4.35 9.81
CA GLU A 108 -9.39 -3.97 10.07
C GLU A 108 -9.47 -2.96 11.22
N SER A 109 -10.29 -1.92 11.07
CA SER A 109 -10.56 -0.98 12.17
C SER A 109 -11.58 -1.59 13.12
N VAL A 110 -11.19 -1.75 14.39
CA VAL A 110 -12.06 -2.28 15.46
C VAL A 110 -13.25 -1.35 15.78
N HIS A 111 -13.25 -0.11 15.27
CA HIS A 111 -14.26 0.92 15.54
C HIS A 111 -15.22 1.19 14.38
N ARG A 112 -15.33 0.27 13.41
CA ARG A 112 -16.28 0.43 12.29
C ARG A 112 -17.71 0.27 12.82
N LYS A 113 -18.45 1.39 12.94
CA LYS A 113 -19.93 1.32 12.95
C LYS A 113 -20.33 0.56 11.69
N VAL A 114 -20.93 -0.60 11.90
CA VAL A 114 -21.37 -1.49 10.85
C VAL A 114 -22.56 -0.84 10.15
N THR A 115 -22.35 -0.31 8.94
CA THR A 115 -23.42 0.34 8.15
C THR A 115 -23.89 -0.49 6.95
N ASN A 116 -23.37 -1.70 6.72
CA ASN A 116 -23.95 -2.63 5.73
C ASN A 116 -23.45 -4.07 5.95
N LEU A 117 -24.31 -4.96 6.44
CA LEU A 117 -24.02 -6.37 6.78
C LEU A 117 -24.28 -7.38 5.65
N SER A 118 -24.25 -6.98 4.38
CA SER A 118 -24.78 -7.86 3.33
C SER A 118 -23.83 -8.94 2.77
N ARG A 119 -22.54 -9.04 3.17
CA ARG A 119 -21.63 -10.07 2.59
C ARG A 119 -20.54 -10.62 3.52
N LEU A 120 -20.89 -11.15 4.68
CA LEU A 120 -20.01 -12.07 5.42
C LEU A 120 -20.44 -13.52 5.14
N ALA A 121 -19.89 -14.12 4.08
CA ALA A 121 -19.98 -15.56 3.86
C ALA A 121 -18.83 -16.23 4.62
N ALA A 122 -19.17 -16.94 5.70
CA ALA A 122 -18.26 -17.83 6.39
C ALA A 122 -17.91 -19.01 5.49
N ARG A 123 -16.62 -19.39 5.44
CA ARG A 123 -16.22 -20.73 4.99
C ARG A 123 -15.72 -21.51 6.19
N LYS A 124 -16.59 -22.42 6.66
CA LYS A 124 -16.28 -23.56 7.53
C LYS A 124 -15.34 -24.50 6.75
N LEU A 125 -14.47 -25.18 7.50
CA LEU A 125 -13.52 -26.21 7.05
C LEU A 125 -14.11 -27.18 6.02
#